data_AF-A0A7Y7TKB1-F1
#
_entry.id   AF-A0A7Y7TKB1-F1
#
_cell.length_a   1.000
_cell.length_b   1.000
_cell.length_c   1.000
_cell.angle_alpha   90.00
_cell.angle_beta   90.00
_cell.angle_gamma   90.00
#
_symmetry.space_group_name_H-M   'P 1'
#
loop_
_entity.id
_entity.type
_entity.pdbx_description
1 polymer ?
#
loop_
_entity_poly.entity_id
_entity_poly.type
_entity_poly.pdbx_seq_one_letter_code
_entity_poly.pdbx_strand_id
1 'polypeptide(L)' 'MVVGRKLWIIIFIKLILIFFVLKIFFFPDIMKSKFKTDKERSNYIIKQLTKK' A
#
# COMPACT_ATOMS: atom_id res chain seq x y z
N MET A 1 -1.56 26.42 -26.22
CA MET A 1 -1.64 26.05 -24.79
C MET A 1 -2.49 24.78 -24.58
N VAL A 2 -2.00 23.61 -25.02
CA VAL A 2 -2.71 22.31 -24.84
C VAL A 2 -1.76 21.14 -24.55
N VAL A 3 -0.45 21.34 -24.81
CA VAL A 3 0.59 20.33 -24.64
C VAL A 3 0.83 20.00 -23.16
N GLY A 4 0.81 21.00 -22.27
CA GLY A 4 1.03 20.80 -20.83
C GLY A 4 -0.01 19.92 -20.13
N ARG A 5 -1.29 20.04 -20.51
CA ARG A 5 -2.37 19.21 -19.94
C ARG A 5 -2.21 17.73 -20.31
N LYS A 6 -1.77 17.46 -21.54
CA LYS A 6 -1.52 16.09 -22.02
C LYS A 6 -0.32 15.45 -21.29
N LEU A 7 0.76 16.20 -21.07
CA LEU A 7 1.89 15.71 -20.28
C LEU A 7 1.50 15.37 -18.84
N TRP A 8 0.67 16.21 -18.22
CA TRP A 8 0.26 16.00 -16.83
C TRP A 8 -0.55 14.70 -16.65
N ILE A 9 -1.43 14.38 -17.60
CA ILE A 9 -2.16 13.10 -17.63
C ILE A 9 -1.20 11.91 -17.72
N ILE A 10 -0.16 12.00 -18.56
CA ILE A 10 0.86 10.95 -18.70
C ILE A 10 1.63 10.75 -17.39
N ILE A 11 1.98 11.84 -16.71
CA ILE A 11 2.67 11.80 -15.41
C ILE A 11 1.80 11.14 -14.34
N PHE A 12 0.51 11.47 -14.30
CA PHE A 12 -0.45 10.86 -13.36
C PHE A 12 -0.58 9.35 -13.56
N ILE A 13 -0.72 8.91 -14.82
CA ILE A 13 -0.77 7.49 -15.16
C ILE A 13 0.49 6.78 -14.69
N LYS A 14 1.66 7.38 -14.92
CA LYS A 14 2.93 6.79 -14.51
C LYS A 14 3.07 6.71 -12.97
N LEU A 15 2.62 7.74 -12.25
CA LEU A 15 2.57 7.75 -10.79
C LEU A 15 1.66 6.65 -10.24
N ILE A 16 0.47 6.48 -10.79
CA ILE A 16 -0.47 5.42 -10.39
C ILE A 16 0.16 4.04 -10.62
N LEU A 17 0.82 3.84 -11.76
CA LEU A 17 1.42 2.57 -12.13
C LEU A 17 2.60 2.21 -11.21
N ILE A 18 3.47 3.18 -10.90
CA ILE A 18 4.56 3.02 -9.93
C ILE A 18 4.00 2.75 -8.53
N PHE A 19 3.00 3.50 -8.09
CA PHE A 19 2.36 3.31 -6.80
C PHE A 19 1.73 1.92 -6.66
N PHE A 20 1.10 1.41 -7.73
CA PHE A 20 0.49 0.09 -7.73
C PHE A 20 1.55 -1.03 -7.59
N VAL A 21 2.67 -0.92 -8.31
CA VAL A 21 3.80 -1.86 -8.20
C VAL A 21 4.42 -1.81 -6.80
N LEU A 22 4.70 -0.61 -6.28
CA LEU A 22 5.19 -0.43 -4.90
C LEU A 22 4.20 -0.98 -3.89
N LYS A 23 2.90 -0.75 -4.07
CA LYS A 23 1.88 -1.27 -3.16
C LYS A 23 1.91 -2.79 -3.09
N ILE A 24 1.98 -3.48 -4.23
CA ILE A 24 2.01 -4.95 -4.27
C ILE A 24 3.33 -5.48 -3.69
N PHE A 25 4.45 -4.81 -3.93
CA PHE A 25 5.77 -5.26 -3.48
C PHE A 25 6.04 -4.98 -1.99
N PHE A 26 5.64 -3.80 -1.48
CA PHE A 26 5.84 -3.39 -0.08
C PHE A 26 4.69 -3.78 0.84
N PHE A 27 3.48 -3.91 0.29
CA PHE A 27 2.29 -4.37 1.02
C PHE A 27 1.70 -5.63 0.35
N PRO A 28 2.48 -6.72 0.23
CA PRO A 28 1.86 -8.02 0.02
C PRO A 28 0.87 -8.25 1.16
N ASP A 29 -0.14 -9.11 0.95
CA ASP A 29 -1.26 -9.36 1.87
C ASP A 29 -0.80 -10.12 3.16
N ILE A 30 0.28 -9.66 3.80
CA ILE A 30 0.93 -10.18 5.00
C ILE A 30 -0.03 -10.21 6.20
N MET A 31 -1.10 -9.43 6.13
CA MET A 31 -2.11 -9.33 7.17
C MET A 31 -3.20 -10.41 7.07
N LYS A 32 -3.40 -11.02 5.90
CA LYS A 32 -4.41 -12.08 5.70
C LYS A 32 -3.82 -13.49 5.81
N SER A 33 -2.54 -13.65 5.52
CA SER A 33 -1.93 -14.99 5.46
C SER A 33 -1.65 -15.64 6.82
N LYS A 34 -1.66 -14.89 7.94
CA LYS A 34 -1.24 -15.43 9.26
C LYS A 34 -2.30 -15.41 10.36
N PHE A 35 -3.46 -14.77 10.17
CA PHE A 35 -4.44 -14.59 11.25
C PHE A 35 -5.84 -14.92 10.76
N LYS A 36 -6.50 -15.89 11.42
CA LYS A 36 -7.86 -16.34 11.10
C LYS A 36 -8.95 -15.35 11.52
N THR A 37 -8.64 -14.39 12.38
CA THR A 37 -9.61 -13.44 12.94
C THR A 37 -8.97 -12.08 13.14
N ASP A 38 -9.65 -11.01 12.71
CA ASP A 38 -9.19 -9.61 12.86
C ASP A 38 -8.82 -9.24 14.32
N LYS A 39 -9.46 -9.90 15.29
CA LYS A 39 -9.22 -9.72 16.73
C LYS A 39 -7.83 -10.21 17.17
N GLU A 40 -7.36 -11.34 16.64
CA GLU A 40 -5.98 -11.83 16.91
C GLU A 40 -4.94 -10.93 16.26
N ARG A 41 -5.23 -10.42 15.05
CA ARG A 41 -4.34 -9.51 14.33
C ARG A 41 -4.12 -8.21 15.11
N SER A 42 -5.21 -7.62 15.63
CA SER A 42 -5.15 -6.39 16.43
C SER A 42 -4.29 -6.58 17.69
N ASN A 43 -4.53 -7.66 18.44
CA ASN A 43 -3.76 -7.96 19.64
C ASN A 43 -2.27 -8.20 19.36
N TYR A 44 -1.92 -8.86 18.24
CA TYR A 44 -0.54 -9.08 17.85
C TYR A 44 0.19 -7.76 17.51
N ILE A 45 -0.47 -6.86 16.77
CA ILE A 45 0.07 -5.55 16.41
C ILE A 45 0.29 -4.69 17.66
N ILE A 46 -0.70 -4.63 18.57
CA ILE A 46 -0.61 -3.89 19.84
C ILE A 46 0.57 -4.39 20.67
N LYS A 47 0.75 -5.71 20.75
CA LYS A 47 1.85 -6.33 21.50
C LYS A 47 3.23 -5.99 20.90
N GLN A 48 3.35 -5.89 19.57
CA GLN A 48 4.61 -5.50 18.92
C GLN A 48 4.90 -4.01 19.04
N LEU A 49 3.90 -3.13 18.92
CA LEU A 49 4.06 -1.68 19.09
C LEU A 49 4.38 -1.28 20.54
N THR A 50 3.96 -2.10 21.51
CA THR A 50 4.21 -1.88 22.94
C THR A 50 5.51 -2.52 23.40
N LYS A 51 6.14 -3.39 22.59
CA LYS A 51 7.45 -3.96 22.91
C LYS A 51 8.52 -2.91 22.61
N LYS A 52 9.05 -2.31 23.67
CA LYS A 52 10.24 -1.45 23.65
C LYS A 52 11.46 -2.18 23.10
#